data_AF-A0A1V9HB01-F1
#
_entry.id   AF-A0A1V9HB01-F1
#
_cell.length_a   1.000
_cell.length_b   1.000
_cell.length_c   1.000
_cell.angle_alpha   90.00
_cell.angle_beta   90.00
_cell.angle_gamma   90.00
#
_symmetry.space_group_name_H-M   'P 1'
#
loop_
_entity.id
_entity.type
_entity.pdbx_description
1 polymer ?
#
loop_
_entity_poly.entity_id
_entity_poly.type
_entity_poly.pdbx_seq_one_letter_code
_entity_poly.pdbx_strand_id
1 'polypeptide(L)'
;MTTATHQTRLLALGLFVFLGTFAAIVWYLMRPYGTAYFFPVHFLIGAALPFLIYAIGGTRLWFWMGMGITALVLLWFNLWGHEANGAAPRVLDWSHFAAGVVGLAGAWAVQLIYRNARPPHRPSVE
;
A
#
# COMPACT_ATOMS: atom_id res chain seq x y z
N MET A 1 5.24 16.13 -20.76
CA MET A 1 4.70 15.48 -19.55
C MET A 1 4.54 16.58 -18.50
N THR A 2 3.30 16.86 -18.05
CA THR A 2 2.98 18.08 -17.29
C THR A 2 3.46 18.03 -15.85
N THR A 3 3.77 19.18 -15.27
CA THR A 3 4.22 19.38 -13.87
C THR A 3 3.32 18.69 -12.84
N ALA A 4 2.01 18.64 -13.11
CA ALA A 4 1.01 17.97 -12.28
C ALA A 4 1.21 16.44 -12.21
N THR A 5 1.60 15.79 -13.30
CA THR A 5 1.89 14.34 -13.31
C THR A 5 3.14 14.04 -12.49
N HIS A 6 4.15 14.91 -12.55
CA HIS A 6 5.36 14.77 -11.75
C HIS A 6 5.06 14.92 -10.25
N GLN A 7 4.30 15.94 -9.85
CA GLN A 7 3.87 16.13 -8.45
C GLN A 7 3.06 14.95 -7.92
N THR A 8 2.15 14.39 -8.75
CA THR A 8 1.36 13.20 -8.36
C THR A 8 2.24 11.99 -8.07
N ARG A 9 3.24 11.75 -8.92
CA ARG A 9 4.19 10.64 -8.76
C ARG A 9 5.07 10.82 -7.53
N LEU A 10 5.54 12.05 -7.27
CA LEU A 10 6.32 12.37 -6.07
C LEU A 10 5.50 12.21 -4.80
N LEU A 11 4.24 12.65 -4.78
CA LEU A 11 3.36 12.47 -3.62
C LEU A 11 3.10 10.99 -3.34
N ALA A 12 2.84 10.19 -4.38
CA ALA A 12 2.67 8.75 -4.27
C ALA A 12 3.94 8.07 -3.73
N LEU A 13 5.11 8.47 -4.25
CA LEU A 13 6.40 7.96 -3.77
C LEU A 13 6.64 8.34 -2.31
N GLY A 14 6.37 9.60 -1.93
CA GLY A 14 6.50 10.07 -0.55
C GLY A 14 5.59 9.31 0.42
N LEU A 15 4.34 9.07 0.03
CA LEU A 15 3.41 8.27 0.82
C LEU A 15 3.88 6.81 0.96
N PHE A 16 4.39 6.20 -0.12
CA PHE A 16 4.98 4.88 -0.07
C PHE A 16 6.18 4.82 0.88
N VAL A 17 7.12 5.76 0.77
CA VAL A 17 8.30 5.80 1.64
C VAL A 17 7.90 5.98 3.10
N PHE A 18 6.94 6.86 3.38
CA PHE A 18 6.43 7.08 4.73
C PHE A 18 5.82 5.81 5.33
N LEU A 19 4.83 5.22 4.65
CA LEU A 19 4.13 4.02 5.13
C LEU A 19 5.04 2.80 5.13
N GLY A 20 5.92 2.65 4.14
CA GLY A 20 6.89 1.57 4.03
C GLY A 20 7.96 1.62 5.11
N THR A 21 8.42 2.81 5.49
CA THR A 21 9.32 2.98 6.64
C THR A 21 8.63 2.56 7.93
N PHE A 22 7.37 2.95 8.12
CA PHE A 22 6.59 2.52 9.27
C PHE A 22 6.37 1.00 9.28
N ALA A 23 6.11 0.40 8.11
CA ALA A 23 6.00 -1.05 7.96
C ALA A 23 7.29 -1.77 8.38
N ALA A 24 8.45 -1.26 7.99
CA ALA A 24 9.75 -1.81 8.36
C ALA A 24 10.01 -1.68 9.88
N ILE A 25 9.68 -0.54 10.49
CA ILE A 25 9.79 -0.34 11.94
C ILE A 25 8.88 -1.32 12.68
N VAL A 26 7.61 -1.40 12.30
CA VAL A 26 6.64 -2.29 12.93
C VAL A 26 7.03 -3.75 12.75
N TRP A 27 7.52 -4.14 11.57
CA TRP A 27 8.07 -5.47 11.34
C TRP A 27 9.19 -5.79 12.33
N TYR A 28 10.17 -4.90 12.45
CA TYR A 28 11.32 -5.09 13.33
C TYR A 28 10.89 -5.24 14.79
N LEU A 29 9.96 -4.39 15.24
CA LEU A 29 9.43 -4.41 16.61
C LEU A 29 8.56 -5.64 16.89
N MET A 30 7.76 -6.11 15.94
CA MET A 30 6.83 -7.23 16.14
C MET A 30 7.48 -8.60 15.98
N ARG A 31 8.64 -8.68 15.32
CA ARG A 31 9.36 -9.95 15.07
C ARG A 31 9.57 -10.82 16.31
N PRO A 32 9.94 -10.28 17.50
CA PRO A 32 10.14 -11.09 18.70
C PRO A 32 8.84 -11.64 19.31
N TYR A 33 7.69 -11.00 19.06
CA TYR A 33 6.41 -11.33 19.67
C TYR A 33 5.63 -12.43 18.92
N GLY A 34 6.20 -12.94 17.83
CA GLY A 34 5.61 -14.00 17.03
C GLY A 34 4.56 -13.53 16.03
N THR A 35 4.00 -14.49 15.30
CA THR A 35 3.20 -14.23 14.08
C THR A 35 1.83 -13.62 14.38
N ALA A 36 1.28 -13.78 15.59
CA ALA A 36 -0.05 -13.28 15.94
C ALA A 36 -0.17 -11.73 15.90
N TYR A 37 0.95 -11.02 16.10
CA TYR A 37 0.99 -9.55 16.11
C TYR A 37 1.51 -8.96 14.79
N PHE A 38 1.63 -9.77 13.74
CA PHE A 38 2.17 -9.35 12.45
C PHE A 38 1.11 -8.75 11.50
N PHE A 39 -0.17 -8.75 11.90
CA PHE A 39 -1.26 -8.16 11.12
C PHE A 39 -1.06 -6.66 10.79
N PRO A 40 -0.46 -5.79 11.65
CA PRO A 40 -0.26 -4.39 11.32
C PRO A 40 0.72 -4.21 10.15
N VAL A 41 1.67 -5.13 9.98
CA VAL A 41 2.58 -5.15 8.82
C VAL A 41 1.79 -5.40 7.54
N HIS A 42 0.84 -6.33 7.55
CA HIS A 42 -0.03 -6.61 6.38
C HIS A 42 -0.89 -5.40 6.03
N PHE A 43 -1.42 -4.70 7.04
CA PHE A 43 -2.13 -3.44 6.85
C PHE A 43 -1.24 -2.38 6.18
N LEU A 44 -0.04 -2.14 6.71
CA LEU A 44 0.87 -1.11 6.20
C LEU A 44 1.37 -1.44 4.79
N ILE A 45 1.70 -2.70 4.52
CA ILE A 45 2.06 -3.18 3.18
C ILE A 45 0.88 -2.97 2.21
N GLY A 46 -0.33 -3.35 2.61
CA GLY A 46 -1.56 -3.16 1.84
C GLY A 46 -1.83 -1.69 1.52
N ALA A 47 -1.55 -0.80 2.46
CA ALA A 47 -1.72 0.64 2.29
C ALA A 47 -0.59 1.28 1.45
N ALA A 48 0.65 0.78 1.53
CA ALA A 48 1.83 1.42 0.95
C ALA A 48 2.12 1.01 -0.50
N LEU A 49 2.17 -0.30 -0.78
CA LEU A 49 2.62 -0.85 -2.07
C LEU A 49 1.84 -0.34 -3.30
N PRO A 50 0.51 -0.10 -3.24
CA PRO A 50 -0.22 0.44 -4.38
C PRO A 50 0.34 1.79 -4.83
N PHE A 51 0.86 2.59 -3.90
CA PHE A 51 1.42 3.92 -4.20
C PHE A 51 2.83 3.85 -4.81
N LEU A 52 3.62 2.82 -4.49
CA LEU A 52 4.89 2.58 -5.19
C LEU A 52 4.64 2.34 -6.68
N ILE A 53 3.71 1.43 -6.99
CA ILE A 53 3.39 1.07 -8.37
C ILE A 53 2.70 2.25 -9.07
N TYR A 54 1.85 2.99 -8.35
CA TYR A 54 1.26 4.22 -8.86
C TYR A 54 2.31 5.29 -9.17
N ALA A 55 3.38 5.42 -8.38
CA ALA A 55 4.46 6.39 -8.63
C ALA A 55 5.22 6.13 -9.95
N ILE A 56 5.21 4.90 -10.46
CA ILE A 56 5.86 4.56 -11.74
C ILE A 56 5.18 5.31 -12.89
N GLY A 57 3.85 5.18 -13.04
CA GLY A 57 3.15 5.73 -14.20
C GLY A 57 2.15 6.86 -13.92
N GLY A 58 1.75 7.09 -12.67
CA GLY A 58 0.89 8.21 -12.27
C GLY A 58 -0.55 8.19 -12.82
N THR A 59 -0.97 7.12 -13.48
CA THR A 59 -2.33 6.98 -14.04
C THR A 59 -3.19 6.01 -13.21
N ARG A 60 -4.52 6.10 -13.38
CA ARG A 60 -5.48 5.23 -12.68
C ARG A 60 -5.21 3.74 -12.94
N LEU A 61 -4.73 3.40 -14.14
CA LEU A 61 -4.36 2.02 -14.48
C LEU A 61 -3.22 1.50 -13.59
N TRP A 62 -2.17 2.29 -13.41
CA TRP A 62 -1.05 1.93 -12.53
C TRP A 62 -1.47 1.76 -11.07
N PHE A 63 -2.41 2.57 -10.59
CA PHE A 63 -2.97 2.38 -9.25
C PHE A 63 -3.70 1.04 -9.12
N TRP A 64 -4.56 0.68 -10.07
CA TRP A 64 -5.28 -0.60 -10.03
C TRP A 64 -4.36 -1.81 -10.20
N MET A 65 -3.35 -1.72 -11.07
CA MET A 65 -2.29 -2.73 -11.13
C MET A 65 -1.57 -2.84 -9.79
N GLY A 66 -1.30 -1.70 -9.15
CA GLY A 66 -0.73 -1.64 -7.81
C GLY A 66 -1.58 -2.37 -6.77
N MET A 67 -2.88 -2.15 -6.77
CA MET A 67 -3.83 -2.85 -5.89
C MET A 67 -3.81 -4.37 -6.12
N GLY A 68 -3.87 -4.82 -7.37
CA GLY A 68 -3.87 -6.24 -7.71
C GLY A 68 -2.56 -6.93 -7.33
N ILE A 69 -1.41 -6.33 -7.68
CA ILE A 69 -0.09 -6.85 -7.32
C ILE A 69 0.06 -6.90 -5.79
N THR A 70 -0.38 -5.86 -5.08
CA THR A 70 -0.32 -5.83 -3.61
C THR A 70 -1.18 -6.94 -2.99
N ALA A 71 -2.37 -7.19 -3.51
CA ALA A 71 -3.22 -8.28 -3.03
C ALA A 71 -2.53 -9.65 -3.20
N LEU A 72 -1.87 -9.89 -4.34
CA LEU A 72 -1.09 -11.11 -4.57
C LEU A 72 0.10 -11.21 -3.61
N VAL A 73 0.82 -10.12 -3.38
CA VAL A 73 1.93 -10.06 -2.41
C VAL A 73 1.43 -10.38 -1.00
N LEU A 74 0.30 -9.82 -0.57
CA LEU A 74 -0.29 -10.09 0.74
C LEU A 74 -0.74 -11.54 0.91
N LEU A 75 -1.34 -12.12 -0.14
CA LEU A 75 -1.72 -13.54 -0.15
C LEU A 75 -0.49 -14.45 -0.06
N TRP A 76 0.53 -14.17 -0.88
CA TRP A 76 1.80 -14.87 -0.84
C TRP A 76 2.43 -14.76 0.56
N PHE A 77 2.41 -13.57 1.14
CA PHE A 77 3.01 -13.29 2.43
C PHE A 77 2.28 -13.99 3.59
N ASN A 78 0.95 -14.09 3.53
CA ASN A 78 0.15 -14.81 4.52
C ASN A 78 0.35 -16.34 4.42
N LEU A 79 0.50 -16.88 3.22
CA LEU A 79 0.61 -18.33 2.98
C LEU A 79 2.05 -18.88 3.10
N TRP A 80 3.06 -18.12 2.64
CA TRP A 80 4.47 -18.56 2.56
C TRP A 80 5.43 -17.70 3.37
N GLY A 81 4.98 -16.63 4.04
CA GLY A 81 5.88 -15.77 4.82
C GLY A 81 6.52 -16.47 6.03
N HIS A 82 6.05 -17.65 6.43
CA HIS A 82 6.72 -18.49 7.41
C HIS A 82 8.08 -19.01 6.91
N GLU A 83 8.21 -19.27 5.61
CA GLU A 83 9.47 -19.71 4.98
C GLU A 83 10.45 -18.54 4.82
N ALA A 84 9.94 -17.32 4.67
CA ALA A 84 10.71 -16.08 4.60
C ALA A 84 11.04 -15.52 5.99
N ASN A 85 11.82 -16.26 6.79
CA ASN A 85 12.29 -15.90 8.15
C ASN A 85 11.27 -16.05 9.30
N GLY A 86 10.26 -16.90 9.18
CA GLY A 86 9.40 -17.31 10.31
C GLY A 86 8.41 -16.25 10.81
N ALA A 87 8.24 -15.15 10.08
CA ALA A 87 7.47 -13.98 10.52
C ALA A 87 5.97 -14.05 10.16
N ALA A 88 5.55 -15.02 9.34
CA ALA A 88 4.15 -15.22 8.98
C ALA A 88 3.61 -16.58 9.48
N PRO A 89 2.28 -16.73 9.60
CA PRO A 89 1.64 -17.92 10.13
C PRO A 89 1.81 -19.10 9.16
N ARG A 90 1.76 -20.33 9.69
CA ARG A 90 1.91 -21.58 8.89
C ARG A 90 0.68 -21.94 8.06
N VAL A 91 -0.43 -21.27 8.34
CA VAL A 91 -1.73 -21.46 7.71
C VAL A 91 -2.36 -20.08 7.54
N LEU A 92 -3.31 -19.97 6.62
CA LEU A 92 -4.00 -18.71 6.35
C LEU A 92 -4.57 -18.13 7.65
N ASP A 93 -4.09 -16.94 8.01
CA ASP A 93 -4.57 -16.20 9.17
C ASP A 93 -5.56 -15.12 8.73
N TRP A 94 -6.78 -15.20 9.26
CA TRP A 94 -7.86 -14.28 8.96
C TRP A 94 -7.57 -12.86 9.43
N SER A 95 -6.81 -12.67 10.50
CA SER A 95 -6.41 -11.35 11.01
C SER A 95 -5.46 -10.67 10.02
N HIS A 96 -4.51 -11.43 9.47
CA HIS A 96 -3.56 -10.94 8.47
C HIS A 96 -4.26 -10.63 7.15
N PHE A 97 -5.19 -11.50 6.75
CA PHE A 97 -6.01 -11.29 5.56
C PHE A 97 -6.88 -10.04 5.70
N ALA A 98 -7.64 -9.92 6.79
CA ALA A 98 -8.49 -8.77 7.07
C ALA A 98 -7.66 -7.47 7.16
N ALA A 99 -6.51 -7.48 7.83
CA ALA A 99 -5.62 -6.32 7.91
C ALA A 99 -5.12 -5.90 6.52
N GLY A 100 -4.73 -6.86 5.67
CA GLY A 100 -4.36 -6.61 4.28
C GLY A 100 -5.49 -5.98 3.46
N VAL A 101 -6.72 -6.51 3.59
CA VAL A 101 -7.92 -5.95 2.95
C VAL A 101 -8.21 -4.53 3.42
N VAL A 102 -8.11 -4.27 4.72
CA VAL A 102 -8.29 -2.91 5.29
C VAL A 102 -7.19 -1.97 4.78
N GLY A 103 -5.95 -2.43 4.65
CA GLY A 103 -4.85 -1.66 4.05
C GLY A 103 -5.14 -1.26 2.61
N LEU A 104 -5.59 -2.21 1.78
CA LEU A 104 -6.01 -1.97 0.41
C LEU A 104 -7.20 -1.00 0.32
N ALA A 105 -8.21 -1.19 1.16
CA ALA A 105 -9.35 -0.27 1.24
C ALA A 105 -8.92 1.15 1.64
N GLY A 106 -7.96 1.27 2.56
CA GLY A 106 -7.34 2.54 2.95
C GLY A 106 -6.61 3.20 1.78
N ALA A 107 -5.81 2.45 1.02
CA ALA A 107 -5.16 2.97 -0.19
C ALA A 107 -6.17 3.46 -1.22
N TRP A 108 -7.26 2.72 -1.41
CA TRP A 108 -8.35 3.13 -2.30
C TRP A 108 -9.05 4.40 -1.80
N ALA A 109 -9.32 4.52 -0.50
CA ALA A 109 -9.92 5.70 0.10
C ALA A 109 -9.05 6.95 -0.09
N VAL A 110 -7.73 6.83 0.13
CA VAL A 110 -6.78 7.92 -0.14
C VAL A 110 -6.82 8.33 -1.60
N GLN A 111 -6.85 7.37 -2.53
CA GLN A 111 -6.94 7.66 -3.96
C GLN A 111 -8.27 8.33 -4.32
N LEU A 112 -9.37 7.95 -3.68
CA LEU A 112 -10.69 8.56 -3.87
C LEU A 112 -10.69 10.02 -3.39
N ILE A 113 -10.20 10.27 -2.18
CA ILE A 113 -10.07 11.62 -1.61
C ILE A 113 -9.18 12.49 -2.50
N TYR A 114 -8.03 11.98 -2.92
CA TYR A 114 -7.11 12.69 -3.80
C TYR A 114 -7.76 13.11 -5.12
N ARG A 115 -8.60 12.23 -5.70
CA ARG A 115 -9.33 12.53 -6.94
C ARG A 115 -10.42 13.59 -6.73
N ASN A 116 -11.12 13.54 -5.60
CA ASN A 116 -12.20 14.49 -5.28
C ASN A 116 -11.66 15.86 -4.85
N ALA A 117 -10.46 15.92 -4.27
CA ALA A 117 -9.82 17.16 -3.83
C ALA A 117 -9.15 17.94 -4.97
N ARG A 118 -8.98 17.35 -6.17
CA ARG A 118 -8.42 18.08 -7.32
C ARG A 118 -9.41 19.14 -7.78
N PRO A 119 -9.01 20.44 -7.84
CA PRO A 119 -9.88 21.49 -8.36
C PRO A 119 -10.35 21.12 -9.78
N PRO A 120 -11.62 21.37 -10.13
CA PRO A 120 -12.04 21.30 -11.53
C PRO A 120 -11.13 22.22 -12.34
N HIS A 121 -10.70 21.74 -13.52
CA HIS A 121 -9.89 22.54 -14.43
C HIS A 121 -10.73 23.75 -14.83
N ARG A 122 -10.54 24.89 -14.15
CA ARG A 122 -11.13 26.14 -14.61
C ARG A 122 -10.51 26.42 -15.98
N PRO A 123 -11.30 26.75 -17.01
CA PRO A 123 -10.75 27.21 -18.27
C PRO A 123 -9.86 28.40 -17.97
N SER A 124 -8.58 28.30 -18.30
CA SER A 124 -7.62 29.40 -18.25
C SER A 124 -7.81 30.29 -19.47
N VAL A 125 -9.00 30.86 -19.61
CA VAL A 125 -9.33 31.83 -20.66
C VAL A 125 -9.96 33.02 -19.96
N GLU A 126 -9.14 34.03 -19.72
CA GLU A 126 -9.56 35.44 -19.68
C GLU A 126 -9.02 36.10 -20.94
#